data_AF-A0A3N5TUF9-F1
#
_entry.id   AF-A0A3N5TUF9-F1
#
_cell.length_a   1.000
_cell.length_b   1.000
_cell.length_c   1.000
_cell.angle_alpha   90.00
_cell.angle_beta   90.00
_cell.angle_gamma   90.00
#
_symmetry.space_group_name_H-M   'P 1'
#
loop_
_entity.id
_entity.type
_entity.pdbx_description
1 polymer ?
#
loop_
_entity_poly.entity_id
_entity_poly.type
_entity_poly.pdbx_seq_one_letter_code
_entity_poly.pdbx_strand_id
1 'polypeptide(L)'
;KSVKDALLAVQTKKANFVSRGDKSGTHMMELDLWKVSGGPAPEKEAWYVQAGQGMMSTITIAAEKNGYTLADRGTYIKYENNLGGNPPLKILVEGDQTLLNQYSVIAVNPAKCSKAQLDLATKFSNWIAGPEGQKVIREFKVMGKPLFTPNAK
;
A
#
# COMPACT_ATOMS: atom_id res chain seq x y z
N LYS A 1 10.26 -7.80 -11.88
CA LYS A 1 11.33 -7.50 -10.90
C LYS A 1 10.74 -7.74 -9.52
N SER A 2 11.45 -8.44 -8.62
CA SER A 2 10.96 -8.59 -7.25
C SER A 2 11.15 -7.29 -6.46
N VAL A 3 10.40 -7.12 -5.38
CA VAL A 3 10.64 -6.01 -4.43
C VAL A 3 12.05 -6.10 -3.85
N LYS A 4 12.50 -7.31 -3.53
CA LYS A 4 13.84 -7.56 -3.00
C LYS A 4 14.93 -7.03 -3.92
N ASP A 5 14.89 -7.38 -5.20
CA ASP A 5 15.88 -6.92 -6.17
C ASP A 5 15.88 -5.40 -6.31
N ALA A 6 14.70 -4.78 -6.24
CA ALA A 6 14.56 -3.34 -6.35
C ALA A 6 15.12 -2.59 -5.12
N LEU A 7 14.79 -3.04 -3.91
CA LEU A 7 15.31 -2.45 -2.68
C LEU A 7 16.84 -2.65 -2.57
N LEU A 8 17.35 -3.82 -2.94
CA LEU A 8 18.80 -4.06 -3.02
C LEU A 8 19.46 -3.12 -4.04
N ALA A 9 18.86 -2.91 -5.22
CA ALA A 9 19.39 -1.98 -6.21
C ALA A 9 19.40 -0.53 -5.71
N VAL A 10 18.37 -0.10 -4.99
CA VAL A 10 18.32 1.22 -4.32
C VAL A 10 19.45 1.34 -3.30
N GLN A 11 19.63 0.33 -2.46
CA GLN A 11 20.68 0.30 -1.43
C GLN A 11 22.09 0.30 -2.02
N THR A 12 22.36 -0.55 -3.01
CA THR A 12 23.68 -0.62 -3.68
C THR A 12 24.04 0.70 -4.34
N LYS A 13 23.07 1.39 -4.95
CA LYS A 13 23.29 2.68 -5.60
C LYS A 13 23.22 3.87 -4.65
N LYS A 14 22.84 3.65 -3.38
CA LYS A 14 22.51 4.71 -2.41
C LYS A 14 21.57 5.75 -3.01
N ALA A 15 20.60 5.28 -3.79
CA ALA A 15 19.63 6.15 -4.45
C ALA A 15 18.62 6.66 -3.41
N ASN A 16 18.14 7.90 -3.58
CA ASN A 16 17.17 8.48 -2.65
C ASN A 16 15.93 7.58 -2.54
N PHE A 17 15.63 7.14 -1.33
CA PHE A 17 14.41 6.42 -1.00
C PHE A 17 13.66 7.22 0.05
N VAL A 18 12.41 7.59 -0.24
CA VAL A 18 11.59 8.38 0.67
C VAL A 18 10.60 7.48 1.37
N SER A 19 10.87 7.22 2.65
CA SER A 19 9.97 6.56 3.58
C SER A 19 8.89 7.52 4.05
N ARG A 20 7.70 6.97 4.34
CA ARG A 20 6.65 7.69 5.05
C ARG A 20 7.11 8.15 6.44
N GLY A 21 7.83 7.31 7.17
CA GLY A 21 8.35 7.62 8.51
C GLY A 21 7.31 7.99 9.56
N ASP A 22 6.03 7.63 9.37
CA ASP A 22 4.89 8.17 10.13
C ASP A 22 4.14 7.11 10.97
N LYS A 23 4.67 5.89 11.05
CA LYS A 23 4.05 4.72 11.72
C LYS A 23 2.70 4.27 11.13
N SER A 24 2.36 4.70 9.92
CA SER A 24 1.19 4.20 9.19
C SER A 24 1.37 2.75 8.73
N GLY A 25 0.28 2.13 8.26
CA GLY A 25 0.34 0.79 7.65
C GLY A 25 1.32 0.71 6.47
N THR A 26 1.40 1.76 5.64
CA THR A 26 2.38 1.83 4.54
C THR A 26 3.82 1.86 5.05
N HIS A 27 4.08 2.61 6.13
CA HIS A 27 5.41 2.62 6.75
C HIS A 27 5.78 1.25 7.31
N MET A 28 4.86 0.58 8.01
CA MET A 28 5.12 -0.78 8.54
C MET A 28 5.41 -1.77 7.43
N MET A 29 4.60 -1.75 6.37
CA MET A 29 4.81 -2.57 5.17
C MET A 29 6.20 -2.34 4.57
N GLU A 30 6.60 -1.10 4.39
CA GLU A 30 7.91 -0.73 3.85
C GLU A 30 9.06 -1.28 4.71
N LEU A 31 8.99 -1.11 6.04
CA LEU A 31 10.00 -1.64 6.97
C LEU A 31 10.10 -3.17 6.88
N ASP A 32 8.97 -3.87 6.73
CA ASP A 32 8.96 -5.32 6.58
C ASP A 32 9.55 -5.76 5.24
N LEU A 33 9.29 -5.01 4.16
CA LEU A 33 9.90 -5.25 2.85
C LEU A 33 11.42 -5.09 2.91
N TRP A 34 11.96 -4.10 3.63
CA TRP A 34 13.41 -3.99 3.84
C TRP A 34 13.96 -5.23 4.54
N LYS A 35 13.34 -5.65 5.66
CA LYS A 35 13.78 -6.81 6.45
C LYS A 35 13.91 -8.07 5.60
N VAL A 36 12.91 -8.37 4.77
CA VAL A 36 12.93 -9.56 3.91
C VAL A 36 13.84 -9.42 2.69
N SER A 37 14.28 -8.20 2.37
CA SER A 37 15.07 -7.89 1.17
C SER A 37 16.58 -7.83 1.40
N GLY A 38 17.04 -7.70 2.64
CA GLY A 38 18.49 -7.65 2.91
C GLY A 38 18.88 -7.17 4.31
N GLY A 39 17.94 -6.72 5.13
CA GLY A 39 18.22 -6.28 6.49
C GLY A 39 17.24 -5.20 6.97
N PRO A 40 17.43 -4.65 8.18
CA PRO A 40 16.57 -3.57 8.66
C PRO A 40 16.60 -2.36 7.71
N ALA A 41 15.54 -1.55 7.73
CA ALA A 41 15.51 -0.32 6.97
C ALA A 41 16.73 0.57 7.32
N PRO A 42 17.37 1.20 6.32
CA PRO A 42 18.62 1.93 6.49
C PRO A 42 18.38 3.34 7.05
N GLU A 43 17.68 3.45 8.18
CA GLU A 43 17.18 4.72 8.74
C GLU A 43 18.27 5.76 9.05
N LYS A 44 19.52 5.32 9.23
CA LYS A 44 20.67 6.18 9.52
C LYS A 44 21.39 6.69 8.26
N GLU A 45 21.03 6.17 7.09
CA GLU A 45 21.68 6.51 5.84
C GLU A 45 21.12 7.80 5.24
N ALA A 46 21.98 8.69 4.74
CA ALA A 46 21.55 9.98 4.19
C ALA A 46 20.62 9.88 2.97
N TRP A 47 20.67 8.76 2.23
CA TRP A 47 19.82 8.49 1.07
C TRP A 47 18.44 7.93 1.46
N TYR A 48 18.24 7.54 2.72
CA TYR A 48 16.96 7.12 3.25
C TYR A 48 16.27 8.29 3.96
N VAL A 49 15.30 8.90 3.27
CA VAL A 49 14.63 10.12 3.71
C VAL A 49 13.32 9.78 4.41
N GLN A 50 13.17 10.16 5.66
CA GLN A 50 11.91 10.02 6.39
C GLN A 50 11.07 11.29 6.22
N ALA A 51 9.94 11.19 5.52
CA ALA A 51 9.08 12.35 5.27
C ALA A 51 8.31 12.80 6.53
N GLY A 52 7.90 11.86 7.38
CA GLY A 52 7.04 12.14 8.55
C GLY A 52 5.64 12.66 8.16
N GLN A 53 5.19 12.37 6.93
CA GLN A 53 3.99 12.94 6.33
C GLN A 53 3.13 11.87 5.65
N GLY A 54 1.92 12.26 5.23
CA GLY A 54 1.02 11.40 4.47
C GLY A 54 1.53 11.06 3.06
N MET A 55 0.91 10.04 2.45
CA MET A 55 1.41 9.43 1.22
C MET A 55 1.56 10.38 0.03
N MET A 56 0.62 11.30 -0.17
CA MET A 56 0.72 12.27 -1.28
C MET A 56 1.98 13.14 -1.15
N SER A 57 2.26 13.66 0.05
CA SER A 57 3.45 14.47 0.29
C SER A 57 4.74 13.65 0.16
N THR A 58 4.75 12.41 0.65
CA THR A 58 5.90 11.49 0.47
C THR A 58 6.21 11.24 -1.01
N ILE A 59 5.18 11.05 -1.86
CA ILE A 59 5.36 10.92 -3.30
C ILE A 59 5.94 12.21 -3.91
N THR A 60 5.43 13.38 -3.51
CA THR A 60 5.96 14.66 -3.97
C THR A 60 7.44 14.83 -3.61
N ILE A 61 7.83 14.54 -2.36
CA ILE A 61 9.22 14.60 -1.91
C ILE A 61 10.10 13.62 -2.70
N ALA A 62 9.61 12.41 -2.98
CA ALA A 62 10.32 11.46 -3.81
C ALA A 62 10.53 11.98 -5.24
N ALA A 63 9.54 12.66 -5.81
CA ALA A 63 9.65 13.26 -7.13
C ALA A 63 10.70 14.39 -7.14
N GLU A 64 10.66 15.29 -6.17
CA GLU A 64 11.61 16.40 -6.01
C GLU A 64 13.06 15.92 -5.83
N LYS A 65 13.24 14.80 -5.11
CA LYS A 65 14.55 14.18 -4.88
C LYS A 65 15.00 13.24 -5.99
N ASN A 66 14.23 13.10 -7.07
CA ASN A 66 14.45 12.12 -8.13
C ASN A 66 14.72 10.71 -7.56
N GLY A 67 13.87 10.31 -6.60
CA GLY A 67 14.04 9.12 -5.79
C GLY A 67 12.91 8.10 -5.96
N TYR A 68 12.89 7.14 -5.04
CA TYR A 68 11.95 6.02 -4.99
C TYR A 68 11.10 6.11 -3.72
N THR A 69 9.91 5.53 -3.74
CA THR A 69 9.07 5.38 -2.55
C THR A 69 8.12 4.20 -2.72
N LEU A 70 7.68 3.61 -1.61
CA LEU A 70 6.56 2.68 -1.59
C LEU A 70 5.26 3.47 -1.46
N ALA A 71 4.31 3.24 -2.35
CA ALA A 71 2.99 3.88 -2.32
C ALA A 71 1.86 2.85 -2.51
N ASP A 72 0.72 3.10 -1.89
CA ASP A 72 -0.49 2.38 -2.26
C ASP A 72 -0.99 2.83 -3.63
N ARG A 73 -1.59 1.88 -4.38
CA ARG A 73 -2.01 2.12 -5.76
C ARG A 73 -3.08 3.20 -5.88
N GLY A 74 -3.96 3.34 -4.89
CA GLY A 74 -5.03 4.34 -4.90
C GLY A 74 -4.48 5.77 -4.84
N THR A 75 -3.51 6.02 -3.97
CA THR A 75 -2.82 7.31 -3.88
C THR A 75 -2.03 7.59 -5.16
N TYR A 76 -1.32 6.60 -5.71
CA TYR A 76 -0.58 6.79 -6.96
C TYR A 76 -1.49 7.16 -8.14
N ILE A 77 -2.65 6.51 -8.28
CA ILE A 77 -3.63 6.85 -9.33
C ILE A 77 -4.09 8.31 -9.21
N LYS A 78 -4.35 8.79 -7.98
CA LYS A 78 -4.71 10.19 -7.74
C LYS A 78 -3.56 11.14 -8.09
N TYR A 79 -2.35 10.81 -7.68
CA TYR A 79 -1.14 11.59 -8.00
C TYR A 79 -0.92 11.70 -9.52
N GLU A 80 -1.02 10.59 -10.24
CA GLU A 80 -0.91 10.54 -11.69
C GLU A 80 -2.02 11.36 -12.37
N ASN A 81 -3.27 11.23 -11.91
CA ASN A 81 -4.40 11.98 -12.43
C ASN A 81 -4.23 13.50 -12.22
N ASN A 82 -3.78 13.92 -11.04
CA ASN A 82 -3.50 15.32 -10.72
C ASN A 82 -2.42 15.93 -11.63
N LEU A 83 -1.53 15.11 -12.19
CA LEU A 83 -0.48 15.51 -13.14
C LEU A 83 -0.84 15.19 -14.59
N GLY A 84 -2.13 15.10 -14.92
CA GLY A 84 -2.61 14.93 -16.29
C GLY A 84 -2.23 13.60 -16.93
N GLY A 85 -1.96 12.56 -16.14
CA GLY A 85 -1.60 11.23 -16.64
C GLY A 85 -0.12 11.04 -16.96
N ASN A 86 0.72 12.06 -16.80
CA ASN A 86 2.16 11.95 -17.05
C ASN A 86 3.02 12.44 -15.88
N PRO A 87 2.94 11.78 -14.71
CA PRO A 87 3.76 12.14 -13.55
C PRO A 87 5.24 11.82 -13.79
N PRO A 88 6.18 12.55 -13.14
CA PRO A 88 7.61 12.25 -13.21
C PRO A 88 7.95 10.89 -12.55
N LEU A 89 7.25 10.51 -11.47
CA LEU A 89 7.42 9.18 -10.88
C LEU A 89 6.54 8.14 -11.60
N LYS A 90 7.17 7.05 -12.02
CA LYS A 90 6.52 5.91 -12.67
C LYS A 90 6.48 4.70 -11.74
N ILE A 91 5.50 3.81 -11.92
CA ILE A 91 5.51 2.51 -11.25
C ILE A 91 6.63 1.67 -11.88
N LEU A 92 7.56 1.20 -11.05
CA LEU A 92 8.71 0.39 -11.49
C LEU A 92 8.60 -1.07 -11.05
N VAL A 93 7.88 -1.32 -9.95
CA VAL A 93 7.66 -2.64 -9.37
C VAL A 93 6.20 -2.73 -8.91
N GLU A 94 5.51 -3.76 -9.35
CA GLU A 94 4.15 -4.12 -8.94
C GLU A 94 3.92 -5.62 -9.13
N GLY A 95 2.88 -6.16 -8.50
CA GLY A 95 2.46 -7.56 -8.66
C GLY A 95 3.26 -8.60 -7.88
N ASP A 96 4.34 -8.19 -7.20
CA ASP A 96 5.04 -9.06 -6.25
C ASP A 96 4.08 -9.44 -5.09
N GLN A 97 4.05 -10.72 -4.73
CA GLN A 97 3.17 -11.24 -3.68
C GLN A 97 3.44 -10.59 -2.32
N THR A 98 4.68 -10.15 -2.09
CA THR A 98 5.07 -9.41 -0.89
C THR A 98 4.44 -8.02 -0.82
N LEU A 99 3.86 -7.48 -1.91
CA LEU A 99 3.13 -6.21 -1.94
C LEU A 99 1.62 -6.36 -1.67
N LEU A 100 1.13 -7.59 -1.48
CA LEU A 100 -0.30 -7.81 -1.24
C LEU A 100 -0.73 -7.17 0.08
N ASN A 101 -1.65 -6.22 -0.03
CA ASN A 101 -2.32 -5.61 1.11
C ASN A 101 -3.70 -6.28 1.30
N GLN A 102 -3.73 -7.40 2.02
CA GLN A 102 -4.95 -8.19 2.24
C GLN A 102 -5.91 -7.49 3.19
N TYR A 103 -7.20 -7.46 2.81
CA TYR A 103 -8.29 -7.00 3.67
C TYR A 103 -9.10 -8.19 4.20
N SER A 104 -9.56 -8.08 5.45
CA SER A 104 -10.38 -9.08 6.14
C SER A 104 -11.55 -8.40 6.86
N VAL A 105 -12.70 -9.08 6.90
CA VAL A 105 -13.85 -8.68 7.72
C VAL A 105 -13.89 -9.60 8.94
N ILE A 106 -13.88 -9.02 10.14
CA ILE A 106 -13.84 -9.77 11.40
C ILE A 106 -15.01 -9.28 12.27
N ALA A 107 -15.95 -10.17 12.57
CA ALA A 107 -17.08 -9.85 13.45
C ALA A 107 -16.60 -9.66 14.90
N VAL A 108 -17.14 -8.65 15.58
CA VAL A 108 -16.83 -8.39 17.00
C VAL A 108 -17.48 -9.47 17.87
N ASN A 109 -16.71 -10.02 18.81
CA ASN A 109 -17.17 -11.10 19.70
C ASN A 109 -18.24 -10.58 20.71
N PRO A 110 -19.49 -11.07 20.65
CA PRO A 110 -20.56 -10.61 21.55
C PRO A 110 -20.34 -10.99 23.01
N ALA A 111 -19.56 -12.05 23.30
CA ALA A 111 -19.21 -12.42 24.67
C ALA A 111 -18.33 -11.36 25.36
N LYS A 112 -17.59 -10.57 24.58
CA LYS A 112 -16.79 -9.43 25.06
C LYS A 112 -17.52 -8.10 24.90
N CYS A 113 -18.41 -8.00 23.91
CA CYS A 113 -19.14 -6.78 23.59
C CYS A 113 -20.63 -7.10 23.45
N SER A 114 -21.38 -7.07 24.56
CA SER A 114 -22.78 -7.49 24.61
C SER A 114 -23.73 -6.72 23.67
N LYS A 115 -23.36 -5.51 23.25
CA LYS A 115 -24.13 -4.69 22.29
C LYS A 115 -23.77 -4.96 20.82
N ALA A 116 -22.79 -5.83 20.56
CA ALA A 116 -22.36 -6.15 19.19
C ALA A 116 -23.50 -6.81 18.42
N GLN A 117 -23.77 -6.30 17.22
CA GLN A 117 -24.83 -6.80 16.34
C GLN A 117 -24.27 -7.94 15.47
N LEU A 118 -24.04 -9.11 16.09
CA LEU A 118 -23.41 -10.25 15.41
C LEU A 118 -24.16 -10.66 14.14
N ASP A 119 -25.50 -10.66 14.17
CA ASP A 119 -26.31 -11.02 13.00
C ASP A 119 -26.08 -10.08 11.81
N LEU A 120 -25.96 -8.77 12.06
CA LEU A 120 -25.67 -7.80 11.00
C LEU A 120 -24.23 -7.93 10.48
N ALA A 121 -23.26 -8.18 11.37
CA ALA A 121 -21.88 -8.41 11.00
C ALA A 121 -21.75 -9.67 10.11
N THR A 122 -22.43 -10.76 10.46
CA THR A 122 -22.46 -11.99 9.67
C THR A 122 -23.15 -11.77 8.33
N LYS A 123 -24.29 -11.06 8.28
CA LYS A 123 -24.95 -10.69 7.02
C LYS A 123 -24.02 -9.92 6.09
N PHE A 124 -23.31 -8.92 6.61
CA PHE A 124 -22.34 -8.16 5.82
C PHE A 124 -21.17 -9.03 5.37
N SER A 125 -20.59 -9.84 6.26
CA SER A 125 -19.48 -10.73 5.94
C SER A 125 -19.84 -11.74 4.84
N ASN A 126 -21.04 -12.32 4.89
CA ASN A 126 -21.50 -13.25 3.87
C ASN A 126 -21.75 -12.55 2.54
N TRP A 127 -22.37 -11.36 2.57
CA TRP A 127 -22.62 -10.59 1.35
C TRP A 127 -21.33 -10.14 0.67
N ILE A 128 -20.37 -9.59 1.43
CA ILE A 128 -19.12 -9.08 0.84
C ILE A 128 -18.24 -10.20 0.30
N ALA A 129 -18.28 -11.39 0.91
CA ALA A 129 -17.61 -12.59 0.42
C ALA A 129 -18.36 -13.28 -0.74
N GLY A 130 -19.67 -13.04 -0.87
CA GLY A 130 -20.52 -13.63 -1.91
C GLY A 130 -20.30 -13.03 -3.31
N PRO A 131 -20.93 -13.62 -4.34
CA PRO A 131 -20.74 -13.23 -5.74
C PRO A 131 -20.98 -11.74 -6.01
N GLU A 132 -22.03 -11.17 -5.41
CA GLU A 132 -22.41 -9.76 -5.57
C GLU A 132 -21.36 -8.83 -4.96
N GLY A 133 -20.93 -9.08 -3.72
CA GLY A 133 -19.92 -8.28 -3.05
C GLY A 133 -18.57 -8.33 -3.77
N GLN A 134 -18.14 -9.53 -4.18
CA GLN A 134 -16.90 -9.70 -4.94
C GLN A 134 -16.98 -9.03 -6.32
N LYS A 135 -18.14 -9.01 -6.98
CA LYS A 135 -18.36 -8.24 -8.22
C LYS A 135 -18.22 -6.74 -8.00
N VAL A 136 -18.85 -6.19 -6.97
CA VAL A 136 -18.73 -4.76 -6.62
C VAL A 136 -17.27 -4.38 -6.37
N ILE A 137 -16.52 -5.21 -5.65
CA ILE A 137 -15.09 -4.98 -5.40
C ILE A 137 -14.28 -4.98 -6.71
N ARG A 138 -14.53 -5.96 -7.60
CA ARG A 138 -13.86 -6.07 -8.91
C ARG A 138 -14.09 -4.85 -9.80
N GLU A 139 -15.32 -4.35 -9.80
CA GLU A 139 -15.76 -3.27 -10.68
C GLU A 139 -15.44 -1.88 -10.12
N PHE A 140 -15.05 -1.79 -8.85
CA PHE A 140 -14.68 -0.53 -8.20
C PHE A 140 -13.46 0.11 -8.88
N LYS A 141 -13.62 1.37 -9.28
CA LYS A 141 -12.61 2.15 -9.98
C LYS A 141 -12.36 3.48 -9.30
N VAL A 142 -11.11 3.92 -9.35
CA VAL A 142 -10.70 5.29 -8.99
C VAL A 142 -10.11 5.92 -10.25
N MET A 143 -10.63 7.09 -10.64
CA MET A 143 -10.22 7.79 -11.87
C MET A 143 -10.19 6.86 -13.10
N GLY A 144 -11.22 6.00 -13.23
CA GLY A 144 -11.37 5.05 -14.34
C GLY A 144 -10.50 3.79 -14.25
N LYS A 145 -9.61 3.67 -13.26
CA LYS A 145 -8.70 2.52 -13.10
C LYS A 145 -9.17 1.56 -12.03
N PRO A 146 -9.09 0.23 -12.25
CA PRO A 146 -9.42 -0.77 -11.23
C PRO A 146 -8.46 -0.65 -10.04
N LEU A 147 -8.99 -0.82 -8.82
CA LEU A 147 -8.18 -0.66 -7.60
C LEU A 147 -8.02 -1.96 -6.79
N PHE A 148 -9.04 -2.79 -6.73
CA PHE A 148 -9.05 -3.99 -5.89
C PHE A 148 -9.19 -5.28 -6.70
N THR A 149 -8.56 -6.34 -6.20
CA THR A 149 -8.71 -7.70 -6.73
C THR A 149 -9.45 -8.54 -5.70
N PRO A 150 -10.70 -8.95 -5.94
CA PRO A 150 -11.46 -9.80 -5.01
C PRO A 150 -10.83 -11.18 -4.90
N ASN A 151 -10.79 -11.74 -3.68
CA ASN A 151 -10.21 -13.05 -3.39
C ASN A 151 -10.87 -13.80 -2.22
N ALA A 152 -12.17 -13.57 -1.98
CA ALA A 152 -12.91 -14.38 -1.03
C ALA A 152 -12.91 -15.87 -1.44
N LYS A 153 -12.95 -16.76 -0.43
CA LYS A 153 -13.00 -18.21 -0.61
C LYS A 153 -14.45 -18.70 -0.65
#